data_AF-A0A3M7HCP7-F1
#
_entry.id   AF-A0A3M7HCP7-F1
#
_cell.length_a   1.000
_cell.length_b   1.000
_cell.length_c   1.000
_cell.angle_alpha   90.00
_cell.angle_beta   90.00
_cell.angle_gamma   90.00
#
_symmetry.space_group_name_H-M   'P 1'
#
loop_
_entity.id
_entity.type
_entity.pdbx_description
1 polymer ?
#
loop_
_entity_poly.entity_id
_entity_poly.type
_entity_poly.pdbx_seq_one_letter_code
_entity_poly.pdbx_strand_id
1 'polypeptide(L)'
;MPNDGLGASTTPWEISEEWGFQIVLGIVLAALLSEGQTRHTGLWLSVAYRLLLEHCPPKLTKNTRQWQQLFTGLQILDLEHASLHLTCPTLPLEPPLHSIQMSSTDQLYSLSRMMHVGLTHFAGRGLPTIWSYFVKNGNPDVALTRHSYSGGDTAVIRDWARQLDDWLARFSLGPFENENDRKAVYRQYVLHRLLVLSIYLPSRQYDIFSPHETPNERHELLLSAKATVKLHTRDATIWSNWDLIMITWAALIVLQGAQGGYVELGDIQAIRVHLDLLKQTSEPTPSLRHTLAEHLELKLQHIANDHTTAPMLTTDNAGDPFRDPWHLFDEASLDSLNRHLWPDDDGMQVLPVS
;
A
#
# COMPACT_ATOMS: atom_id res chain seq x y z
N MET A 1 -62.22 0.28 -14.37
CA MET A 1 -61.17 -0.28 -13.51
C MET A 1 -61.35 -1.79 -13.53
N PRO A 2 -60.32 -2.59 -13.87
CA PRO A 2 -58.99 -2.48 -13.30
C PRO A 2 -57.98 -1.80 -14.23
N ASN A 3 -56.83 -1.54 -13.62
CA ASN A 3 -55.76 -0.65 -14.01
C ASN A 3 -54.53 -1.53 -14.26
N ASP A 4 -54.24 -1.86 -15.52
CA ASP A 4 -52.99 -2.55 -15.88
C ASP A 4 -51.89 -1.51 -16.11
N GLY A 5 -51.47 -0.90 -15.00
CA GLY A 5 -50.19 -0.24 -14.93
C GLY A 5 -49.14 -1.24 -14.48
N LEU A 6 -48.46 -1.90 -15.42
CA LEU A 6 -47.20 -2.63 -15.19
C LEU A 6 -46.57 -3.03 -16.52
N GLY A 7 -45.90 -2.06 -17.13
CA GLY A 7 -45.03 -2.22 -18.28
C GLY A 7 -44.16 -0.99 -18.37
N ALA A 8 -43.33 -0.76 -17.35
CA ALA A 8 -42.34 0.31 -17.37
C ALA A 8 -41.49 0.12 -18.64
N SER A 9 -41.57 1.10 -19.54
CA SER A 9 -40.85 1.11 -20.80
C SER A 9 -39.36 1.33 -20.51
N THR A 10 -38.62 0.25 -20.21
CA THR A 10 -37.17 0.31 -20.15
C THR A 10 -36.66 0.60 -21.55
N THR A 11 -36.04 1.75 -21.70
CA THR A 11 -35.52 2.21 -22.99
C THR A 11 -34.24 1.44 -23.36
N PRO A 12 -33.94 1.23 -24.65
CA PRO A 12 -32.75 0.48 -25.07
C PRO A 12 -31.42 1.01 -24.50
N TRP A 13 -31.36 2.31 -24.16
CA TRP A 13 -30.19 2.93 -23.57
C TRP A 13 -30.00 2.55 -22.09
N GLU A 14 -31.08 2.39 -21.32
CA GLU A 14 -31.02 1.94 -19.90
C GLU A 14 -30.50 0.50 -19.80
N ILE A 15 -30.90 -0.36 -20.75
CA ILE A 15 -30.41 -1.74 -20.84
C ILE A 15 -28.91 -1.76 -21.16
N SER A 16 -28.45 -0.86 -22.03
CA SER A 16 -27.02 -0.72 -22.37
C SER A 16 -26.18 -0.17 -21.22
N GLU A 17 -26.71 0.76 -20.42
CA GLU A 17 -26.04 1.32 -19.24
C GLU A 17 -25.85 0.22 -18.18
N GLU A 18 -26.91 -0.50 -17.83
CA GLU A 18 -26.87 -1.57 -16.84
C GLU A 18 -25.89 -2.67 -17.24
N TRP A 19 -25.93 -3.10 -18.51
CA TRP A 19 -25.00 -4.10 -19.02
C TRP A 19 -23.54 -3.66 -18.92
N GLY A 20 -23.26 -2.41 -19.31
CA GLY A 20 -21.92 -1.82 -19.18
C GLY A 20 -21.46 -1.75 -17.73
N PHE A 21 -22.35 -1.35 -16.82
CA PHE A 21 -22.06 -1.29 -15.39
C PHE A 21 -21.66 -2.66 -14.84
N GLN A 22 -22.44 -3.70 -15.12
CA GLN A 22 -22.17 -5.07 -14.66
C GLN A 22 -20.87 -5.62 -15.23
N ILE A 23 -20.51 -5.29 -16.47
CA ILE A 23 -19.24 -5.71 -17.07
C ILE A 23 -18.06 -5.05 -16.38
N VAL A 24 -18.10 -3.73 -16.18
CA VAL A 24 -17.02 -3.00 -15.51
C VAL A 24 -16.86 -3.53 -14.08
N LEU A 25 -17.96 -3.73 -13.36
CA LEU A 25 -17.94 -4.36 -12.04
C LEU A 25 -17.31 -5.75 -12.07
N GLY A 26 -17.67 -6.59 -13.04
CA GLY A 26 -17.08 -7.92 -13.23
C GLY A 26 -15.58 -7.88 -13.45
N ILE A 27 -15.07 -6.91 -14.23
CA ILE A 27 -13.62 -6.75 -14.43
C ILE A 27 -12.94 -6.24 -13.15
N VAL A 28 -13.54 -5.31 -12.42
CA VAL A 28 -13.04 -4.84 -11.11
C VAL A 28 -12.92 -6.02 -10.13
N LEU A 29 -13.94 -6.88 -10.06
CA LEU A 29 -13.91 -8.09 -9.23
C LEU A 29 -12.81 -9.07 -9.68
N ALA A 30 -12.64 -9.28 -10.99
CA ALA A 30 -11.56 -10.12 -11.51
C ALA A 30 -10.17 -9.54 -11.23
N ALA A 31 -10.03 -8.20 -11.28
CA ALA A 31 -8.79 -7.51 -10.93
C ALA A 31 -8.47 -7.65 -9.43
N LEU A 32 -9.45 -7.49 -8.54
CA LEU A 32 -9.30 -7.75 -7.10
C LEU A 32 -8.81 -9.17 -6.82
N LEU A 33 -9.32 -10.18 -7.54
CA LEU A 33 -8.90 -11.57 -7.36
C LEU A 33 -7.49 -11.87 -7.90
N SER A 34 -6.99 -11.07 -8.83
CA SER A 34 -5.71 -11.29 -9.53
C SER A 34 -4.65 -10.23 -9.22
N GLU A 35 -4.96 -9.26 -8.37
CA GLU A 35 -4.08 -8.16 -7.99
C GLU A 35 -2.78 -8.69 -7.40
N GLY A 36 -1.67 -8.11 -7.84
CA GLY A 36 -0.32 -8.56 -7.52
C GLY A 36 0.11 -9.80 -8.30
N GLN A 37 -0.77 -10.80 -8.52
CA GLN A 37 -0.38 -12.09 -9.10
C GLN A 37 0.03 -12.02 -10.58
N THR A 38 -0.66 -11.20 -11.39
CA THR A 38 -0.42 -11.16 -12.83
C THR A 38 -0.06 -9.78 -13.33
N ARG A 39 1.01 -9.68 -14.14
CA ARG A 39 1.42 -8.42 -14.79
C ARG A 39 0.37 -7.90 -15.80
N HIS A 40 -0.57 -8.74 -16.21
CA HIS A 40 -1.59 -8.39 -17.19
C HIS A 40 -2.78 -7.65 -16.58
N THR A 41 -2.88 -7.56 -15.25
CA THR A 41 -3.97 -6.86 -14.55
C THR A 41 -4.09 -5.41 -15.02
N GLY A 42 -3.00 -4.67 -15.22
CA GLY A 42 -3.03 -3.32 -15.78
C GLY A 42 -3.70 -3.21 -17.17
N LEU A 43 -3.59 -4.23 -18.03
CA LEU A 43 -4.27 -4.26 -19.33
C LEU A 43 -5.79 -4.41 -19.15
N TRP A 44 -6.22 -5.24 -18.21
CA TRP A 44 -7.64 -5.45 -17.93
C TRP A 44 -8.27 -4.19 -17.33
N LEU A 45 -7.54 -3.49 -16.45
CA LEU A 45 -7.97 -2.21 -15.89
C LEU A 45 -8.12 -1.13 -16.99
N SER A 46 -7.18 -1.08 -17.94
CA SER A 46 -7.29 -0.20 -19.11
C SER A 46 -8.52 -0.50 -19.99
N VAL A 47 -8.88 -1.78 -20.17
CA VAL A 47 -10.09 -2.19 -20.91
C VAL A 47 -11.35 -1.79 -20.14
N ALA A 48 -11.40 -2.06 -18.83
CA ALA A 48 -12.52 -1.64 -17.98
C ALA A 48 -12.73 -0.13 -18.01
N TYR A 49 -11.65 0.65 -18.01
CA TYR A 49 -11.75 2.11 -18.09
C TYR A 49 -12.37 2.58 -19.40
N ARG A 50 -12.01 1.96 -20.54
CA ARG A 50 -12.65 2.30 -21.83
C ARG A 50 -14.13 1.96 -21.84
N LEU A 51 -14.50 0.78 -21.33
CA LEU A 51 -15.91 0.37 -21.23
C LEU A 51 -16.69 1.29 -20.29
N LEU A 52 -16.08 1.73 -19.20
CA LEU A 52 -16.65 2.73 -18.31
C LEU A 52 -16.94 4.03 -19.07
N LEU A 53 -16.00 4.54 -19.86
CA LEU A 53 -16.24 5.77 -20.65
C LEU A 53 -17.31 5.60 -21.72
N GLU A 54 -17.45 4.40 -22.30
CA GLU A 54 -18.44 4.11 -23.34
C GLU A 54 -19.86 4.02 -22.78
N HIS A 55 -20.02 3.43 -21.59
CA HIS A 55 -21.33 3.16 -20.99
C HIS A 55 -21.77 4.15 -19.91
N CYS A 56 -20.85 4.93 -19.34
CA CYS A 56 -21.19 5.90 -18.30
C CYS A 56 -22.03 7.05 -18.89
N PRO A 57 -23.18 7.38 -18.27
CA PRO A 57 -24.04 8.44 -18.77
C PRO A 57 -23.33 9.80 -18.71
N PRO A 58 -23.38 10.60 -19.80
CA PRO A 58 -22.68 11.88 -19.88
C PRO A 58 -23.30 12.99 -19.02
N LYS A 59 -24.51 12.76 -18.49
CA LYS A 59 -25.25 13.69 -17.63
C LYS A 59 -25.40 13.09 -16.23
N LEU A 60 -25.57 13.97 -15.24
CA LEU A 60 -25.92 13.57 -13.89
C LEU A 60 -27.27 12.83 -13.89
N THR A 61 -27.24 11.54 -13.58
CA THR A 61 -28.39 10.65 -13.39
C THR A 61 -28.45 10.20 -11.93
N LYS A 62 -29.51 9.47 -11.56
CA LYS A 62 -29.63 8.87 -10.22
C LYS A 62 -28.49 7.91 -9.88
N ASN A 63 -27.88 7.30 -10.90
CA ASN A 63 -26.83 6.29 -10.76
C ASN A 63 -25.40 6.87 -10.83
N THR A 64 -25.25 8.19 -11.03
CA THR A 64 -23.93 8.80 -11.18
C THR A 64 -22.98 8.49 -10.03
N ARG A 65 -23.49 8.39 -8.79
CA ARG A 65 -22.67 8.00 -7.62
C ARG A 65 -22.08 6.60 -7.76
N GLN A 66 -22.82 5.64 -8.32
CA GLN A 66 -22.34 4.26 -8.49
C GLN A 66 -21.25 4.21 -9.57
N TRP A 67 -21.42 4.95 -10.67
CA TRP A 67 -20.39 5.09 -11.70
C TRP A 67 -19.12 5.78 -11.19
N GLN A 68 -19.26 6.81 -10.35
CA GLN A 68 -18.15 7.47 -9.68
C GLN A 68 -17.40 6.49 -8.75
N GLN A 69 -18.13 5.66 -8.00
CA GLN A 69 -17.55 4.63 -7.14
C GLN A 69 -16.83 3.54 -7.94
N LEU A 70 -17.38 3.10 -9.08
CA LEU A 70 -16.71 2.16 -9.98
C LEU A 70 -15.40 2.75 -10.53
N PHE A 71 -15.43 4.00 -11.00
CA PHE A 71 -14.22 4.67 -11.47
C PHE A 71 -13.17 4.79 -10.37
N THR A 72 -13.58 5.21 -9.16
CA THR A 72 -12.70 5.34 -8.01
C THR A 72 -12.06 4.00 -7.64
N GLY A 73 -12.84 2.93 -7.58
CA GLY A 73 -12.33 1.58 -7.31
C GLY A 73 -11.35 1.11 -8.39
N LEU A 74 -11.64 1.38 -9.66
CA LEU A 74 -10.75 1.05 -10.77
C LEU A 74 -9.42 1.81 -10.70
N GLN A 75 -9.46 3.10 -10.33
CA GLN A 75 -8.27 3.94 -10.16
C GLN A 75 -7.41 3.48 -8.98
N ILE A 76 -8.02 3.12 -7.86
CA ILE A 76 -7.30 2.58 -6.70
C ILE A 76 -6.56 1.30 -7.10
N LEU A 77 -7.24 0.34 -7.75
CA LEU A 77 -6.62 -0.91 -8.20
C LEU A 77 -5.48 -0.69 -9.20
N ASP A 78 -5.61 0.30 -10.10
CA ASP A 78 -4.54 0.64 -11.04
C ASP A 78 -3.32 1.19 -10.31
N LEU A 79 -3.51 2.04 -9.30
CA LEU A 79 -2.43 2.59 -8.48
C LEU A 79 -1.76 1.53 -7.60
N GLU A 80 -2.55 0.67 -6.95
CA GLU A 80 -2.07 -0.43 -6.13
C GLU A 80 -1.27 -1.42 -6.99
N HIS A 81 -1.81 -1.85 -8.13
CA HIS A 81 -1.09 -2.69 -9.09
C HIS A 81 0.19 -2.01 -9.62
N ALA A 82 0.10 -0.75 -10.04
CA ALA A 82 1.24 0.00 -10.55
C ALA A 82 2.35 0.16 -9.52
N SER A 83 2.01 0.30 -8.23
CA SER A 83 2.99 0.42 -7.15
C SER A 83 3.80 -0.86 -6.94
N LEU A 84 3.16 -2.04 -6.99
CA LEU A 84 3.82 -3.33 -6.77
C LEU A 84 4.79 -3.71 -7.90
N HIS A 85 4.48 -3.28 -9.12
CA HIS A 85 5.29 -3.52 -10.32
C HIS A 85 6.13 -2.31 -10.75
N LEU A 86 6.02 -1.19 -10.04
CA LEU A 86 6.62 0.10 -10.37
C LEU A 86 6.42 0.48 -11.86
N THR A 87 5.18 0.35 -12.32
CA THR A 87 4.75 0.77 -13.66
C THR A 87 4.04 2.12 -13.61
N CYS A 88 3.89 2.78 -14.75
CA CYS A 88 3.07 3.99 -14.80
C CYS A 88 1.60 3.61 -14.62
N PRO A 89 0.82 4.32 -13.78
CA PRO A 89 -0.63 4.18 -13.75
C PRO A 89 -1.22 4.38 -15.14
N THR A 90 -2.19 3.54 -15.51
CA THR A 90 -2.81 3.54 -16.84
C THR A 90 -4.05 4.43 -16.89
N LEU A 91 -4.74 4.58 -15.77
CA LEU A 91 -5.91 5.44 -15.66
C LEU A 91 -5.48 6.90 -15.44
N PRO A 92 -6.19 7.89 -16.00
CA PRO A 92 -5.92 9.28 -15.69
C PRO A 92 -6.37 9.61 -14.26
N LEU A 93 -5.70 10.61 -13.65
CA LEU A 93 -6.12 11.15 -12.36
C LEU A 93 -7.56 11.70 -12.42
N GLU A 94 -7.87 12.45 -13.48
CA GLU A 94 -9.19 13.03 -13.71
C GLU A 94 -9.85 12.38 -14.92
N PRO A 95 -11.03 11.77 -14.76
CA PRO A 95 -11.78 11.26 -15.90
C PRO A 95 -12.29 12.43 -16.77
N PRO A 96 -12.44 12.23 -18.08
CA PRO A 96 -12.98 13.23 -19.00
C PRO A 96 -14.45 13.58 -18.71
N LEU A 97 -15.15 12.72 -17.97
CA LEU A 97 -16.54 12.89 -17.58
C LEU A 97 -16.62 13.58 -16.21
N HIS A 98 -17.05 14.85 -16.19
CA HIS A 98 -17.23 15.61 -14.95
C HIS A 98 -18.22 14.97 -13.97
N SER A 99 -19.18 14.17 -14.46
CA SER A 99 -20.16 13.47 -13.63
C SER A 99 -19.53 12.49 -12.63
N ILE A 100 -18.35 11.94 -12.94
CA ILE A 100 -17.67 10.93 -12.13
C ILE A 100 -16.36 11.45 -11.50
N GLN A 101 -16.10 12.76 -11.57
CA GLN A 101 -14.93 13.36 -10.92
C GLN A 101 -15.13 13.41 -9.39
N MET A 102 -14.09 13.10 -8.64
CA MET A 102 -14.09 13.24 -7.19
C MET A 102 -13.82 14.69 -6.78
N SER A 103 -14.26 15.07 -5.58
CA SER A 103 -13.89 16.36 -5.00
C SER A 103 -12.37 16.42 -4.77
N SER A 104 -11.75 17.55 -5.07
CA SER A 104 -10.33 17.78 -4.77
C SER A 104 -10.04 17.80 -3.26
N THR A 105 -11.07 17.95 -2.43
CA THR A 105 -10.99 17.88 -0.97
C THR A 105 -11.11 16.45 -0.42
N ASP A 106 -11.44 15.48 -1.26
CA ASP A 106 -11.63 14.09 -0.86
C ASP A 106 -10.29 13.43 -0.50
N GLN A 107 -10.34 12.57 0.52
CA GLN A 107 -9.16 11.87 1.03
C GLN A 107 -8.55 10.94 -0.02
N LEU A 108 -9.38 10.16 -0.72
CA LEU A 108 -8.93 9.21 -1.73
C LEU A 108 -8.39 9.95 -2.94
N TYR A 109 -9.08 11.00 -3.41
CA TYR A 109 -8.56 11.82 -4.51
C TYR A 109 -7.18 12.42 -4.18
N SER A 110 -7.02 12.94 -2.96
CA SER A 110 -5.73 13.49 -2.53
C SER A 110 -4.63 12.42 -2.49
N LEU A 111 -4.94 11.21 -2.04
CA LEU A 111 -4.00 10.09 -2.03
C LEU A 111 -3.66 9.61 -3.43
N SER A 112 -4.66 9.42 -4.28
CA SER A 112 -4.50 9.04 -5.69
C SER A 112 -3.64 10.03 -6.45
N ARG A 113 -3.81 11.34 -6.24
CA ARG A 113 -2.95 12.37 -6.85
C ARG A 113 -1.49 12.22 -6.45
N MET A 114 -1.21 12.03 -5.16
CA MET A 114 0.17 11.83 -4.68
C MET A 114 0.80 10.58 -5.32
N MET A 115 0.06 9.48 -5.34
CA MET A 115 0.48 8.22 -5.95
C MET A 115 0.75 8.37 -7.46
N HIS A 116 -0.14 9.04 -8.21
CA HIS A 116 0.07 9.30 -9.63
C HIS A 116 1.38 10.04 -9.88
N VAL A 117 1.60 11.16 -9.18
CA VAL A 117 2.82 11.97 -9.37
C VAL A 117 4.08 11.18 -9.02
N GLY A 118 4.07 10.51 -7.86
CA GLY A 118 5.21 9.74 -7.38
C GLY A 118 5.54 8.55 -8.28
N LEU A 119 4.55 7.71 -8.58
CA LEU A 119 4.73 6.51 -9.41
C LEU A 119 5.15 6.87 -10.84
N THR A 120 4.51 7.85 -11.47
CA THR A 120 4.89 8.27 -12.83
C THR A 120 6.34 8.76 -12.90
N HIS A 121 6.87 9.39 -11.85
CA HIS A 121 8.27 9.81 -11.83
C HIS A 121 9.23 8.62 -11.81
N PHE A 122 8.99 7.61 -10.97
CA PHE A 122 9.91 6.49 -10.75
C PHE A 122 9.67 5.27 -11.64
N ALA A 123 8.51 5.17 -12.29
CA ALA A 123 8.14 4.06 -13.15
C ALA A 123 9.10 3.86 -14.32
N GLY A 124 9.37 2.60 -14.66
CA GLY A 124 10.16 2.23 -15.84
C GLY A 124 11.66 2.54 -15.76
N ARG A 125 12.17 2.97 -14.59
CA ARG A 125 13.60 3.28 -14.38
C ARG A 125 14.49 2.08 -14.04
N GLY A 126 13.94 0.87 -14.07
CA GLY A 126 14.68 -0.36 -13.75
C GLY A 126 15.02 -0.50 -12.26
N LEU A 127 14.30 0.20 -11.37
CA LEU A 127 14.39 -0.03 -9.94
C LEU A 127 13.77 -1.40 -9.58
N PRO A 128 14.25 -2.08 -8.52
CA PRO A 128 13.62 -3.30 -8.05
C PRO A 128 12.18 -3.03 -7.63
N THR A 129 11.28 -3.96 -7.96
CA THR A 129 9.86 -3.85 -7.61
C THR A 129 9.56 -4.77 -6.43
N ILE A 130 8.60 -4.37 -5.58
CA ILE A 130 8.16 -5.19 -4.44
C ILE A 130 7.74 -6.59 -4.90
N TRP A 131 6.94 -6.67 -5.97
CA TRP A 131 6.46 -7.96 -6.48
C TRP A 131 7.59 -8.87 -6.98
N SER A 132 8.68 -8.32 -7.53
CA SER A 132 9.78 -9.14 -8.08
C SER A 132 10.44 -10.03 -7.03
N TYR A 133 10.38 -9.65 -5.76
CA TYR A 133 10.89 -10.42 -4.63
C TYR A 133 10.14 -11.73 -4.41
N PHE A 134 8.82 -11.73 -4.64
CA PHE A 134 7.93 -12.88 -4.40
C PHE A 134 7.88 -13.89 -5.56
N VAL A 135 8.38 -13.53 -6.76
CA VAL A 135 8.34 -14.40 -7.95
C VAL A 135 9.67 -15.12 -8.20
N LYS A 136 10.79 -14.57 -7.75
CA LYS A 136 12.14 -15.04 -8.10
C LYS A 136 12.93 -15.63 -6.93
N ASN A 137 12.27 -16.27 -5.96
CA ASN A 137 12.90 -16.80 -4.74
C ASN A 137 13.81 -15.76 -4.03
N GLY A 138 13.46 -14.48 -4.10
CA GLY A 138 14.29 -13.40 -3.55
C GLY A 138 15.63 -13.12 -4.27
N ASN A 139 15.89 -13.72 -5.44
CA ASN A 139 17.05 -13.37 -6.27
C ASN A 139 16.64 -12.27 -7.26
N PRO A 140 17.04 -11.00 -7.02
CA PRO A 140 16.65 -9.93 -7.89
C PRO A 140 17.43 -10.08 -9.20
N ASP A 141 16.70 -10.16 -10.32
CA ASP A 141 17.27 -10.23 -11.66
C ASP A 141 17.68 -8.81 -12.06
N VAL A 142 18.72 -8.29 -11.41
CA VAL A 142 19.16 -6.93 -11.61
C VAL A 142 20.26 -6.93 -12.66
N ALA A 143 19.84 -6.88 -13.91
CA ALA A 143 20.56 -5.96 -14.80
C ALA A 143 20.28 -4.56 -14.24
N LEU A 144 21.14 -4.09 -13.32
CA LEU A 144 21.16 -2.70 -12.87
C LEU A 144 21.48 -1.85 -14.11
N THR A 145 20.47 -1.54 -14.93
CA THR A 145 20.55 -0.37 -15.78
C THR A 145 20.70 0.78 -14.80
N ARG A 146 21.92 1.30 -14.72
CA ARG A 146 22.38 2.24 -13.73
C ARG A 146 21.58 3.54 -13.84
N HIS A 147 20.38 3.58 -13.26
CA HIS A 147 19.65 4.81 -13.07
C HIS A 147 20.55 5.72 -12.24
N SER A 148 20.88 6.87 -12.80
CA SER A 148 21.69 7.87 -12.11
C SER A 148 20.73 8.71 -11.30
N TYR A 149 20.62 8.38 -10.01
CA TYR A 149 19.83 9.15 -9.05
C TYR A 149 20.22 10.63 -9.12
N SER A 150 19.21 11.49 -9.28
CA SER A 150 19.41 12.93 -9.48
C SER A 150 18.82 13.75 -8.35
N GLY A 151 19.23 15.03 -8.23
CA GLY A 151 18.60 15.96 -7.29
C GLY A 151 17.09 16.16 -7.53
N GLY A 152 16.63 15.98 -8.77
CA GLY A 152 15.19 15.98 -9.09
C GLY A 152 14.46 14.79 -8.45
N ASP A 153 15.11 13.63 -8.36
CA ASP A 153 14.55 12.45 -7.69
C ASP A 153 14.42 12.68 -6.19
N THR A 154 15.40 13.36 -5.58
CA THR A 154 15.35 13.79 -4.19
C THR A 154 14.23 14.77 -3.92
N ALA A 155 14.04 15.77 -4.80
CA ALA A 155 12.97 16.74 -4.64
C ALA A 155 11.58 16.08 -4.71
N VAL A 156 11.36 15.21 -5.70
CA VAL A 156 10.07 14.52 -5.88
C VAL A 156 9.75 13.59 -4.71
N ILE A 157 10.71 12.79 -4.24
CA ILE A 157 10.45 11.84 -3.17
C ILE A 157 10.25 12.51 -1.80
N ARG A 158 10.97 13.61 -1.54
CA ARG A 158 10.75 14.42 -0.33
C ARG A 158 9.40 15.11 -0.35
N ASP A 159 9.01 15.65 -1.49
CA ASP A 159 7.69 16.27 -1.61
C ASP A 159 6.58 15.22 -1.46
N TRP A 160 6.75 14.02 -2.01
CA TRP A 160 5.79 12.93 -1.85
C TRP A 160 5.64 12.52 -0.37
N ALA A 161 6.73 12.32 0.36
CA ALA A 161 6.67 11.99 1.77
C ALA A 161 6.05 13.08 2.64
N ARG A 162 6.44 14.35 2.40
CA ARG A 162 5.83 15.50 3.07
C ARG A 162 4.33 15.58 2.81
N GLN A 163 3.89 15.37 1.57
CA GLN A 163 2.46 15.37 1.25
C GLN A 163 1.70 14.22 1.96
N LEU A 164 2.34 13.06 2.19
CA LEU A 164 1.75 11.97 2.97
C LEU A 164 1.62 12.32 4.46
N ASP A 165 2.62 12.98 5.07
CA ASP A 165 2.53 13.49 6.45
C ASP A 165 1.40 14.54 6.57
N ASP A 166 1.35 15.50 5.64
CA ASP A 166 0.30 16.51 5.57
C ASP A 166 -1.10 15.87 5.40
N TRP A 167 -1.18 14.81 4.57
CA TRP A 167 -2.41 14.05 4.34
C TRP A 167 -2.86 13.34 5.61
N LEU A 168 -1.95 12.67 6.33
CA LEU A 168 -2.27 12.03 7.60
C LEU A 168 -2.78 13.08 8.60
N ALA A 169 -2.05 14.18 8.79
CA ALA A 169 -2.44 15.22 9.73
C ALA A 169 -3.85 15.77 9.42
N ARG A 170 -4.14 16.01 8.13
CA ARG A 170 -5.44 16.50 7.66
C ARG A 170 -6.58 15.50 7.91
N PHE A 171 -6.34 14.22 7.64
CA PHE A 171 -7.38 13.18 7.68
C PHE A 171 -7.34 12.30 8.93
N SER A 172 -6.51 12.61 9.93
CA SER A 172 -6.50 11.89 11.21
C SER A 172 -7.24 12.63 12.31
N LEU A 173 -7.27 13.97 12.23
CA LEU A 173 -7.95 14.87 13.17
C LEU A 173 -9.24 15.46 12.59
N GLY A 174 -9.63 15.03 11.38
CA GLY A 174 -10.87 15.45 10.72
C GLY A 174 -12.12 14.97 11.47
N PRO A 175 -13.31 15.45 11.08
CA PRO A 175 -14.58 15.10 11.71
C PRO A 175 -15.04 13.69 11.28
N PHE A 176 -14.18 12.68 11.39
CA PHE A 176 -14.59 11.31 11.21
C PHE A 176 -15.47 10.92 12.38
N GLU A 177 -16.74 10.64 12.09
CA GLU A 177 -17.71 10.13 13.06
C GLU A 177 -17.37 8.68 13.47
N ASN A 178 -16.58 7.96 12.66
CA ASN A 178 -16.32 6.53 12.81
C ASN A 178 -14.83 6.21 13.04
N GLU A 179 -14.54 5.38 14.04
CA GLU A 179 -13.20 4.87 14.36
C GLU A 179 -12.60 4.03 13.22
N ASN A 180 -13.43 3.30 12.48
CA ASN A 180 -12.98 2.47 11.35
C ASN A 180 -12.41 3.32 10.21
N ASP A 181 -12.95 4.52 9.98
CA ASP A 181 -12.45 5.41 8.93
C ASP A 181 -11.07 5.95 9.31
N ARG A 182 -10.85 6.27 10.60
CA ARG A 182 -9.54 6.68 11.10
C ARG A 182 -8.51 5.55 11.02
N LYS A 183 -8.91 4.32 11.34
CA LYS A 183 -8.09 3.12 11.15
C LYS A 183 -7.71 2.94 9.68
N ALA A 184 -8.66 3.14 8.76
CA ALA A 184 -8.38 3.09 7.33
C ALA A 184 -7.40 4.19 6.89
N VAL A 185 -7.56 5.44 7.37
CA VAL A 185 -6.61 6.54 7.10
C VAL A 185 -5.20 6.14 7.55
N TYR A 186 -5.06 5.72 8.81
CA TYR A 186 -3.76 5.34 9.36
C TYR A 186 -3.14 4.16 8.63
N ARG A 187 -3.93 3.11 8.34
CA ARG A 187 -3.51 1.96 7.55
C ARG A 187 -2.93 2.42 6.20
N GLN A 188 -3.68 3.22 5.46
CA GLN A 188 -3.25 3.72 4.16
C GLN A 188 -1.96 4.55 4.28
N TYR A 189 -1.84 5.43 5.27
CA TYR A 189 -0.60 6.17 5.52
C TYR A 189 0.59 5.25 5.78
N VAL A 190 0.47 4.29 6.70
CA VAL A 190 1.59 3.41 7.08
C VAL A 190 2.04 2.55 5.90
N LEU A 191 1.10 2.03 5.10
CA LEU A 191 1.44 1.23 3.92
C LEU A 191 2.11 2.08 2.83
N HIS A 192 1.60 3.29 2.59
CA HIS A 192 2.17 4.21 1.60
C HIS A 192 3.52 4.79 2.02
N ARG A 193 3.73 5.05 3.31
CA ARG A 193 5.04 5.42 3.87
C ARG A 193 6.08 4.35 3.56
N LEU A 194 5.75 3.09 3.81
CA LEU A 194 6.63 1.97 3.50
C LEU A 194 6.89 1.84 1.99
N LEU A 195 5.87 2.04 1.16
CA LEU A 195 6.02 2.05 -0.31
C LEU A 195 7.04 3.11 -0.76
N VAL A 196 6.92 4.35 -0.28
CA VAL A 196 7.82 5.44 -0.65
C VAL A 196 9.26 5.13 -0.24
N LEU A 197 9.49 4.63 0.98
CA LEU A 197 10.83 4.21 1.43
C LEU A 197 11.39 3.06 0.59
N SER A 198 10.52 2.13 0.18
CA SER A 198 10.88 0.98 -0.67
C SER A 198 11.25 1.38 -2.10
N ILE A 199 10.87 2.59 -2.55
CA ILE A 199 11.32 3.19 -3.82
C ILE A 199 12.57 4.05 -3.58
N TYR A 200 12.58 4.84 -2.51
CA TYR A 200 13.64 5.79 -2.19
C TYR A 200 15.00 5.13 -2.04
N LEU A 201 15.09 4.09 -1.21
CA LEU A 201 16.38 3.49 -0.87
C LEU A 201 17.00 2.81 -2.11
N PRO A 202 16.29 1.95 -2.86
CA PRO A 202 16.85 1.38 -4.08
C PRO A 202 17.15 2.42 -5.16
N SER A 203 16.38 3.51 -5.24
CA SER A 203 16.68 4.60 -6.19
C SER A 203 18.04 5.23 -5.95
N ARG A 204 18.53 5.20 -4.71
CA ARG A 204 19.86 5.66 -4.30
C ARG A 204 20.91 4.55 -4.28
N GLN A 205 20.60 3.38 -4.85
CA GLN A 205 21.45 2.19 -4.91
C GLN A 205 21.69 1.54 -3.54
N TYR A 206 20.80 1.78 -2.57
CA TYR A 206 20.76 1.00 -1.33
C TYR A 206 20.05 -0.33 -1.56
N ASP A 207 20.62 -1.37 -0.98
CA ASP A 207 20.04 -2.70 -1.02
C ASP A 207 19.36 -2.95 0.33
N ILE A 208 18.04 -2.83 0.35
CA ILE A 208 17.19 -3.01 1.53
C ILE A 208 17.52 -4.30 2.32
N PHE A 209 18.13 -5.31 1.67
CA PHE A 209 18.53 -6.55 2.30
C PHE A 209 20.02 -6.67 2.67
N SER A 210 20.83 -5.63 2.48
CA SER A 210 22.25 -5.63 2.82
C SER A 210 22.48 -5.37 4.31
N PRO A 211 23.35 -6.14 4.99
CA PRO A 211 23.69 -5.88 6.39
C PRO A 211 24.63 -4.68 6.59
N HIS A 212 25.22 -4.14 5.52
CA HIS A 212 26.28 -3.12 5.55
C HIS A 212 25.80 -1.67 5.36
N GLU A 213 24.49 -1.44 5.45
CA GLU A 213 23.86 -0.15 5.19
C GLU A 213 24.04 0.89 6.30
N THR A 214 23.78 2.17 5.97
CA THR A 214 23.93 3.26 6.93
C THR A 214 22.86 3.20 8.04
N PRO A 215 23.19 3.57 9.30
CA PRO A 215 22.28 3.36 10.44
C PRO A 215 20.95 4.11 10.33
N ASN A 216 20.96 5.34 9.80
CA ASN A 216 19.79 6.23 9.85
C ASN A 216 18.71 5.85 8.82
N GLU A 217 19.10 5.47 7.60
CA GLU A 217 18.15 5.05 6.56
C GLU A 217 17.48 3.73 6.92
N ARG A 218 18.31 2.80 7.44
CA ARG A 218 17.84 1.53 7.98
C ARG A 218 16.88 1.74 9.14
N HIS A 219 17.12 2.75 9.98
CA HIS A 219 16.24 3.07 11.10
C HIS A 219 14.85 3.51 10.62
N GLU A 220 14.75 4.47 9.70
CA GLU A 220 13.46 4.96 9.21
C GLU A 220 12.67 3.87 8.47
N LEU A 221 13.35 3.07 7.63
CA LEU A 221 12.74 1.93 6.95
C LEU A 221 12.23 0.89 7.96
N LEU A 222 13.06 0.52 8.94
CA LEU A 222 12.71 -0.49 9.92
C LEU A 222 11.57 0.00 10.83
N LEU A 223 11.57 1.26 11.23
CA LEU A 223 10.48 1.88 11.98
C LEU A 223 9.17 1.77 11.20
N SER A 224 9.17 2.17 9.92
CA SER A 224 8.00 2.07 9.06
C SER A 224 7.54 0.61 8.91
N ALA A 225 8.47 -0.32 8.67
CA ALA A 225 8.15 -1.74 8.50
C ALA A 225 7.56 -2.36 9.78
N LYS A 226 8.11 -2.05 10.96
CA LYS A 226 7.56 -2.50 12.25
C LYS A 226 6.14 -1.98 12.47
N ALA A 227 5.89 -0.70 12.18
CA ALA A 227 4.56 -0.12 12.26
C ALA A 227 3.58 -0.83 11.31
N THR A 228 4.01 -1.13 10.08
CA THR A 228 3.21 -1.85 9.09
C THR A 228 2.85 -3.26 9.54
N VAL A 229 3.79 -4.06 10.06
CA VAL A 229 3.49 -5.43 10.52
C VAL A 229 2.51 -5.42 11.70
N LYS A 230 2.60 -4.43 12.59
CA LYS A 230 1.69 -4.26 13.73
C LYS A 230 0.27 -3.87 13.32
N LEU A 231 -0.02 -3.57 12.05
CA LEU A 231 -1.39 -3.29 11.61
C LEU A 231 -2.31 -4.51 11.79
N HIS A 232 -1.85 -5.72 11.44
CA HIS A 232 -2.69 -6.93 11.49
C HIS A 232 -3.01 -7.42 12.91
N THR A 233 -2.20 -7.04 13.91
CA THR A 233 -2.55 -7.33 15.30
C THR A 233 -3.68 -6.43 15.82
N ARG A 234 -4.03 -5.39 15.07
CA ARG A 234 -4.80 -4.22 15.55
C ARG A 234 -5.95 -3.80 14.63
N ASP A 235 -6.01 -4.34 13.41
CA ASP A 235 -6.98 -4.02 12.38
C ASP A 235 -7.48 -5.27 11.64
N ALA A 236 -8.70 -5.69 11.98
CA ALA A 236 -9.36 -6.84 11.36
C ALA A 236 -9.96 -6.53 9.97
N THR A 237 -9.85 -5.29 9.47
CA THR A 237 -10.40 -4.87 8.17
C THR A 237 -9.39 -4.98 7.02
N ILE A 238 -8.22 -5.53 7.28
CA ILE A 238 -7.19 -5.77 6.27
C ILE A 238 -7.49 -7.03 5.48
N TRP A 239 -7.87 -6.88 4.22
CA TRP A 239 -8.22 -7.99 3.33
C TRP A 239 -7.79 -7.81 1.88
N SER A 240 -7.36 -6.61 1.45
CA SER A 240 -6.94 -6.40 0.06
C SER A 240 -5.62 -7.11 -0.23
N ASN A 241 -5.43 -7.53 -1.49
CA ASN A 241 -4.20 -8.20 -1.90
C ASN A 241 -3.01 -7.25 -1.75
N TRP A 242 -3.18 -5.97 -2.09
CA TRP A 242 -2.16 -4.95 -1.88
C TRP A 242 -1.73 -4.84 -0.41
N ASP A 243 -2.68 -4.72 0.53
CA ASP A 243 -2.36 -4.65 1.97
C ASP A 243 -1.57 -5.88 2.41
N LEU A 244 -2.01 -7.09 2.02
CA LEU A 244 -1.34 -8.35 2.36
C LEU A 244 0.09 -8.42 1.81
N ILE A 245 0.31 -7.96 0.58
CA ILE A 245 1.65 -7.92 -0.03
C ILE A 245 2.53 -6.92 0.72
N MET A 246 2.03 -5.72 1.00
CA MET A 246 2.77 -4.68 1.70
C MET A 246 3.12 -5.07 3.14
N ILE A 247 2.24 -5.75 3.85
CA ILE A 247 2.52 -6.23 5.21
C ILE A 247 3.50 -7.41 5.20
N THR A 248 3.41 -8.29 4.21
CA THR A 248 4.40 -9.36 4.03
C THR A 248 5.77 -8.77 3.69
N TRP A 249 5.82 -7.76 2.82
CA TRP A 249 7.04 -7.01 2.48
C TRP A 249 7.66 -6.35 3.72
N ALA A 250 6.84 -5.72 4.56
CA ALA A 250 7.27 -5.18 5.84
C ALA A 250 7.87 -6.26 6.76
N ALA A 251 7.22 -7.41 6.86
CA ALA A 251 7.68 -8.53 7.68
C ALA A 251 9.06 -9.02 7.22
N LEU A 252 9.30 -9.11 5.92
CA LEU A 252 10.60 -9.49 5.36
C LEU A 252 11.70 -8.47 5.69
N ILE A 253 11.39 -7.18 5.63
CA ILE A 253 12.30 -6.09 6.04
C ILE A 253 12.62 -6.19 7.54
N VAL A 254 11.61 -6.40 8.39
CA VAL A 254 11.81 -6.57 9.83
C VAL A 254 12.69 -7.78 10.12
N LEU A 255 12.42 -8.92 9.49
CA LEU A 255 13.24 -10.13 9.60
C LEU A 255 14.71 -9.88 9.20
N GLN A 256 14.95 -9.09 8.16
CA GLN A 256 16.29 -8.67 7.81
C GLN A 256 16.94 -7.77 8.88
N GLY A 257 16.15 -6.89 9.51
CA GLY A 257 16.54 -6.12 10.68
C GLY A 257 17.01 -6.99 11.86
N ALA A 258 16.45 -8.19 12.02
CA ALA A 258 16.75 -9.09 13.13
C ALA A 258 18.21 -9.59 13.08
N GLN A 259 18.76 -9.80 11.89
CA GLN A 259 20.18 -10.14 11.70
C GLN A 259 21.13 -9.04 12.24
N GLY A 260 20.65 -7.80 12.37
CA GLY A 260 21.41 -6.69 12.95
C GLY A 260 21.10 -6.39 14.42
N GLY A 261 20.25 -7.18 15.09
CA GLY A 261 19.89 -6.97 16.51
C GLY A 261 18.85 -5.89 16.78
N TYR A 262 18.17 -5.37 15.74
CA TYR A 262 17.23 -4.24 15.88
C TYR A 262 15.76 -4.65 16.04
N VAL A 263 15.48 -5.92 16.34
CA VAL A 263 14.13 -6.49 16.35
C VAL A 263 13.75 -6.97 17.74
N GLU A 264 12.56 -6.60 18.18
CA GLU A 264 12.03 -6.97 19.49
C GLU A 264 11.18 -8.25 19.39
N LEU A 265 10.96 -8.92 20.52
CA LEU A 265 10.12 -10.13 20.58
C LEU A 265 8.69 -9.86 20.10
N GLY A 266 8.15 -8.66 20.38
CA GLY A 266 6.83 -8.24 19.91
C GLY A 266 6.75 -8.12 18.38
N ASP A 267 7.85 -7.75 17.72
CA ASP A 267 7.89 -7.65 16.25
C ASP A 267 7.81 -9.05 15.62
N ILE A 268 8.55 -10.03 16.16
CA ILE A 268 8.49 -11.43 15.71
C ILE A 268 7.10 -12.03 15.94
N GLN A 269 6.45 -11.70 17.06
CA GLN A 269 5.08 -12.16 17.33
C GLN A 269 4.08 -11.57 16.34
N ALA A 270 4.19 -10.29 15.98
CA ALA A 270 3.34 -9.66 14.98
C ALA A 270 3.53 -10.31 13.59
N ILE A 271 4.78 -10.66 13.22
CA ILE A 271 5.07 -11.41 11.99
C ILE A 271 4.38 -12.78 11.99
N ARG A 272 4.40 -13.50 13.11
CA ARG A 272 3.71 -14.80 13.24
C ARG A 272 2.21 -14.68 13.10
N VAL A 273 1.60 -13.66 13.71
CA VAL A 273 0.17 -13.36 13.56
C VAL A 273 -0.20 -13.14 12.08
N HIS A 274 0.64 -12.39 11.35
CA HIS A 274 0.44 -12.20 9.91
C HIS A 274 0.57 -13.52 9.12
N LEU A 275 1.57 -14.33 9.43
CA LEU A 275 1.75 -15.65 8.79
C LEU A 275 0.53 -16.56 9.01
N ASP A 276 0.01 -16.60 10.24
CA ASP A 276 -1.18 -17.39 10.57
C ASP A 276 -2.41 -16.90 9.80
N LEU A 277 -2.55 -15.58 9.61
CA LEU A 277 -3.63 -14.99 8.81
C LEU A 277 -3.52 -15.36 7.32
N LEU A 278 -2.31 -15.32 6.76
CA LEU A 278 -2.08 -15.76 5.38
C LEU A 278 -2.45 -17.23 5.18
N LYS A 279 -2.16 -18.08 6.17
CA LYS A 279 -2.50 -19.52 6.16
C LYS A 279 -4.00 -19.78 6.37
N GLN A 280 -4.74 -18.85 6.97
CA GLN A 280 -6.19 -18.91 7.12
C GLN A 280 -6.90 -18.51 5.81
N THR A 281 -6.73 -19.31 4.76
CA THR A 281 -7.41 -19.13 3.48
C THR A 281 -8.06 -20.42 2.99
N SER A 282 -9.22 -20.30 2.34
CA SER A 282 -9.88 -21.39 1.63
C SER A 282 -9.59 -21.36 0.12
N GLU A 283 -8.70 -20.47 -0.34
CA GLU A 283 -8.31 -20.37 -1.74
C GLU A 283 -7.56 -21.62 -2.21
N PRO A 284 -7.81 -22.10 -3.44
CA PRO A 284 -7.07 -23.23 -4.00
C PRO A 284 -5.59 -22.89 -4.23
N THR A 285 -4.71 -23.86 -3.99
CA THR A 285 -3.27 -23.70 -4.19
C THR A 285 -2.86 -23.85 -5.67
N PRO A 286 -1.91 -23.06 -6.18
CA PRO A 286 -1.23 -21.93 -5.52
C PRO A 286 -2.06 -20.64 -5.59
N SER A 287 -2.19 -19.92 -4.47
CA SER A 287 -2.81 -18.59 -4.40
C SER A 287 -1.82 -17.55 -3.89
N LEU A 288 -2.13 -16.25 -4.05
CA LEU A 288 -1.29 -15.15 -3.53
C LEU A 288 -0.92 -15.37 -2.06
N ARG A 289 -1.90 -15.68 -1.21
CA ARG A 289 -1.68 -15.89 0.22
C ARG A 289 -0.71 -17.04 0.49
N HIS A 290 -0.80 -18.12 -0.29
CA HIS A 290 0.15 -19.23 -0.19
C HIS A 290 1.57 -18.80 -0.59
N THR A 291 1.72 -18.06 -1.69
CA THR A 291 3.03 -17.54 -2.12
C THR A 291 3.65 -16.63 -1.07
N LEU A 292 2.86 -15.72 -0.48
CA LEU A 292 3.32 -14.82 0.59
C LEU A 292 3.71 -15.60 1.86
N ALA A 293 2.88 -16.56 2.28
CA ALA A 293 3.13 -17.39 3.45
C ALA A 293 4.40 -18.23 3.30
N GLU A 294 4.60 -18.86 2.14
CA GLU A 294 5.79 -19.68 1.85
C GLU A 294 7.08 -18.85 1.95
N HIS A 295 7.11 -17.67 1.31
CA HIS A 295 8.28 -16.79 1.38
C HIS A 295 8.60 -16.33 2.81
N LEU A 296 7.56 -15.95 3.57
CA LEU A 296 7.71 -15.49 4.94
C LEU A 296 8.18 -16.62 5.87
N GLU A 297 7.61 -17.82 5.71
CA GLU A 297 7.98 -19.01 6.49
C GLU A 297 9.42 -19.45 6.21
N LEU A 298 9.86 -19.46 4.96
CA LEU A 298 11.24 -19.75 4.59
C LEU A 298 12.23 -18.78 5.25
N LYS A 299 11.91 -17.48 5.29
CA LYS A 299 12.77 -16.47 5.93
C LYS A 299 12.79 -16.58 7.45
N LEU A 300 11.64 -16.88 8.07
CA LEU A 300 11.56 -17.14 9.51
C LEU A 300 12.41 -18.37 9.92
N GLN A 301 12.36 -19.44 9.14
CA GLN A 301 13.16 -20.64 9.38
C GLN A 301 14.66 -20.36 9.25
N HIS A 302 15.07 -19.56 8.27
CA HIS A 302 16.47 -19.18 8.10
C HIS A 302 17.01 -18.42 9.31
N ILE A 303 16.26 -17.46 9.85
CA ILE A 303 16.64 -16.70 11.05
C ILE A 303 16.69 -17.57 12.30
N ALA A 304 15.78 -18.54 12.43
CA ALA A 304 15.82 -19.49 13.54
C ALA A 304 17.10 -20.37 13.53
N ASN A 305 17.64 -20.63 12.34
CA ASN A 305 18.84 -21.45 12.14
C ASN A 305 20.15 -20.65 12.19
N ASP A 306 20.11 -19.35 11.88
CA ASP A 306 21.26 -18.44 11.96
C ASP A 306 21.48 -17.97 13.40
N HIS A 307 22.34 -18.66 14.15
CA HIS A 307 22.80 -18.25 15.49
C HIS A 307 23.91 -17.18 15.47
N THR A 308 24.12 -16.50 14.35
CA THR A 308 25.22 -15.55 14.20
C THR A 308 24.85 -14.22 14.83
N THR A 309 25.36 -13.99 16.05
CA THR A 309 25.26 -12.71 16.76
C THR A 309 26.11 -11.68 16.00
N ALA A 310 25.49 -10.83 15.19
CA ALA A 310 26.20 -9.70 14.60
C ALA A 310 26.49 -8.65 15.70
N PRO A 311 27.69 -8.05 15.73
CA PRO A 311 28.01 -7.03 16.71
C PRO A 311 27.20 -5.74 16.45
N MET A 312 26.70 -5.14 17.54
CA MET A 312 26.14 -3.78 17.55
C MET A 312 27.18 -2.78 17.01
N LEU A 313 26.85 -2.09 15.92
CA LEU A 313 27.55 -0.85 15.55
C LEU A 313 26.90 0.29 16.34
N THR A 314 27.65 0.84 17.30
CA THR A 314 27.29 2.08 17.99
C THR A 314 27.37 3.24 17.02
N THR A 315 26.28 4.00 16.92
CA THR A 315 26.21 5.26 16.18
C THR A 315 27.01 6.32 16.91
N ASP A 316 28.27 6.47 16.53
CA ASP A 316 29.02 7.70 16.72
C ASP A 316 29.81 7.96 15.44
N ASN A 317 29.34 8.90 14.62
CA ASN A 317 30.22 9.62 13.72
C ASN A 317 29.66 11.03 13.50
N ALA A 318 30.33 11.96 14.17
CA ALA A 318 30.21 13.39 13.96
C ALA A 318 30.73 13.79 12.56
N GLY A 319 30.03 14.74 11.94
CA GLY A 319 30.61 15.69 10.99
C GLY A 319 30.55 15.33 9.50
N ASP A 320 29.45 15.72 8.85
CA ASP A 320 29.50 16.20 7.45
C ASP A 320 28.50 17.37 7.29
N PRO A 321 28.97 18.60 6.99
CA PRO A 321 28.10 19.78 6.86
C PRO A 321 27.23 19.79 5.60
N PHE A 322 27.37 18.81 4.69
CA PHE A 322 26.58 18.70 3.45
C PHE A 322 25.56 17.55 3.45
N ARG A 323 25.38 16.83 4.56
CA ARG A 323 24.31 15.85 4.70
C ARG A 323 23.00 16.58 5.02
N ASP A 324 22.14 16.78 4.01
CA ASP A 324 20.71 16.97 4.24
C ASP A 324 20.22 15.94 5.29
N PRO A 325 19.31 16.31 6.19
CA PRO A 325 18.76 15.34 7.15
C PRO A 325 18.15 14.18 6.35
N TRP A 326 18.61 12.97 6.64
CA TRP A 326 18.27 11.75 5.92
C TRP A 326 16.82 11.31 6.14
N HIS A 327 16.13 11.95 7.08
CA HIS A 327 14.75 11.69 7.44
C HIS A 327 13.82 12.20 6.35
N LEU A 328 13.07 11.28 5.75
CA LEU A 328 12.13 11.59 4.70
C LEU A 328 10.76 12.00 5.27
N PHE A 329 10.36 11.37 6.37
CA PHE A 329 9.09 11.57 7.04
C PHE A 329 9.26 12.02 8.50
N ASP A 330 8.21 12.65 9.04
CA ASP A 330 8.13 12.93 10.47
C ASP A 330 7.89 11.63 11.27
N GLU A 331 8.75 11.38 12.25
CA GLU A 331 8.62 10.24 13.16
C GLU A 331 7.44 10.43 14.13
N ALA A 332 7.16 11.67 14.54
CA ALA A 332 6.06 11.97 15.45
C ALA A 332 4.69 11.61 14.87
N SER A 333 4.53 11.68 13.54
CA SER A 333 3.32 11.29 12.81
C SER A 333 2.92 9.84 13.05
N LEU A 334 3.90 8.91 13.12
CA LEU A 334 3.64 7.50 13.41
C LEU A 334 3.21 7.32 14.88
N ASP A 335 3.95 7.92 15.80
CA ASP A 335 3.75 7.69 17.24
C ASP A 335 2.52 8.37 17.82
N SER A 336 2.12 9.54 17.30
CA SER A 336 0.99 10.29 17.86
C SER A 336 -0.33 9.58 17.61
N LEU A 337 -0.56 9.10 16.39
CA LEU A 337 -1.83 8.48 16.03
C LEU A 337 -1.89 7.01 16.43
N ASN A 338 -0.75 6.30 16.39
CA ASN A 338 -0.68 4.93 16.89
C ASN A 338 -1.11 4.85 18.36
N ARG A 339 -0.61 5.76 19.21
CA ARG A 339 -1.01 5.84 20.63
C ARG A 339 -2.47 6.26 20.84
N HIS A 340 -3.01 7.08 19.94
CA HIS A 340 -4.40 7.53 20.03
C HIS A 340 -5.39 6.44 19.62
N LEU A 341 -5.10 5.71 18.54
CA LEU A 341 -5.96 4.64 18.02
C LEU A 341 -5.81 3.34 18.83
N TRP A 342 -4.62 3.09 19.39
CA TRP A 342 -4.31 1.90 20.19
C TRP A 342 -3.43 2.28 21.39
N PRO A 343 -4.01 2.81 22.47
CA PRO A 343 -3.28 3.05 23.70
C PRO A 343 -2.73 1.72 24.26
N ASP A 344 -1.49 1.72 24.75
CA ASP A 344 -0.90 0.53 25.37
C ASP A 344 -1.73 0.12 26.60
N ASP A 345 -2.04 -1.17 26.70
CA ASP A 345 -2.90 -1.77 27.73
C ASP A 345 -2.26 -1.78 29.15
N ASP A 346 -1.06 -1.20 29.30
CA ASP A 346 -0.30 -1.12 30.56
C ASP A 346 -0.96 -0.23 31.64
N GLY A 347 -2.12 0.37 31.34
CA GLY A 347 -2.88 1.25 32.23
C GLY A 347 -3.90 0.58 33.14
N MET A 348 -4.26 -0.70 32.96
CA MET A 348 -5.07 -1.42 33.96
C MET A 348 -4.18 -1.99 35.06
N GLN A 349 -3.62 -1.09 35.88
CA GLN A 349 -3.16 -1.45 37.20
C GLN A 349 -4.33 -2.06 37.97
N VAL A 350 -4.15 -3.34 38.32
CA VAL A 350 -4.91 -4.07 39.32
C VAL A 350 -5.05 -3.16 40.55
N LEU A 351 -6.27 -2.66 40.78
CA LEU A 351 -6.60 -2.04 42.06
C LEU A 351 -6.37 -3.10 43.15
N PRO A 352 -5.53 -2.83 44.17
CA PRO A 352 -5.43 -3.74 45.29
C PRO A 352 -6.77 -3.70 46.02
N VAL A 353 -7.43 -4.86 46.07
CA VAL A 353 -8.54 -5.08 46.99
C VAL A 353 -7.98 -4.88 48.40
N SER A 354 -8.42 -3.80 49.04
CA SER A 354 -8.13 -3.53 50.46
C SER A 354 -9.09 -4.31 51.36
#